data_AF-A0A2V4Y9T4-F1
#
_entry.id   AF-A0A2V4Y9T4-F1
#
_cell.length_a   1.000
_cell.length_b   1.000
_cell.length_c   1.000
_cell.angle_alpha   90.00
_cell.angle_beta   90.00
_cell.angle_gamma   90.00
#
_symmetry.space_group_name_H-M   'P 1'
#
loop_
_entity.id
_entity.type
_entity.pdbx_description
1 polymer ?
#
loop_
_entity_poly.entity_id
_entity_poly.type
_entity_poly.pdbx_seq_one_letter_code
_entity_poly.pdbx_strand_id
1 'polypeptide(L)'
;MKKILILIFIIPIAVLSQNKKQDLYVAYDKCSIHNITKISNDTLQFELYQIRFGDKIKPEIEYSIAESGFVKKNISLSGKTYGFLLVTYINENKQNEPVEINKNEIVNVIIAENIIHSKNTDFTTFFQNFENIYIVDFSDKNSEIKLAKKVKIEFNPTL
;
A
#
# COMPACT_ATOMS: atom_id res chain seq x y z
N MET A 1 -33.83 -61.19 -21.36
CA MET A 1 -33.59 -59.72 -21.39
C MET A 1 -33.48 -59.21 -19.96
N LYS A 2 -32.26 -58.96 -19.44
CA LYS A 2 -32.03 -58.27 -18.16
C LYS A 2 -31.46 -56.89 -18.49
N LYS A 3 -32.24 -55.84 -18.28
CA LYS A 3 -31.76 -54.46 -18.39
C LYS A 3 -31.04 -54.11 -17.10
N ILE A 4 -29.72 -53.93 -17.17
CA ILE A 4 -28.94 -53.34 -16.10
C ILE A 4 -28.99 -51.83 -16.33
N LEU A 5 -29.69 -51.12 -15.44
CA LEU A 5 -29.63 -49.65 -15.37
C LEU A 5 -28.28 -49.28 -14.74
N ILE A 6 -27.40 -48.66 -15.52
CA ILE A 6 -26.20 -48.00 -14.98
C ILE A 6 -26.61 -46.57 -14.68
N LEU A 7 -26.83 -46.26 -13.39
CA LEU A 7 -27.06 -44.92 -12.90
C LEU A 7 -25.70 -44.22 -12.82
N ILE A 8 -25.36 -43.41 -13.82
CA ILE A 8 -24.16 -42.56 -13.79
C ILE A 8 -24.49 -41.41 -12.84
N PHE A 9 -23.97 -41.46 -11.61
CA PHE A 9 -23.92 -40.31 -10.73
C PHE A 9 -22.99 -39.26 -11.35
N ILE A 10 -23.55 -38.32 -12.10
CA ILE A 10 -22.86 -37.09 -12.46
C ILE A 10 -22.78 -36.30 -11.16
N ILE A 11 -21.70 -36.49 -10.41
CA ILE A 11 -21.33 -35.54 -9.36
C ILE A 11 -21.07 -34.25 -10.12
N PRO A 12 -21.87 -33.18 -9.94
CA PRO A 12 -21.45 -31.89 -10.45
C PRO A 12 -20.17 -31.60 -9.66
N ILE A 13 -19.05 -31.52 -10.37
CA ILE A 13 -17.85 -30.87 -9.86
C ILE A 13 -18.29 -29.42 -9.68
N ALA A 14 -18.95 -29.14 -8.55
CA ALA A 14 -19.06 -27.81 -8.03
C ALA A 14 -17.61 -27.39 -7.89
N VAL A 15 -17.16 -26.60 -8.86
CA VAL A 15 -15.89 -25.91 -8.83
C VAL A 15 -15.95 -25.11 -7.54
N LEU A 16 -15.38 -25.69 -6.49
CA LEU A 16 -15.01 -24.99 -5.28
C LEU A 16 -13.97 -23.99 -5.76
N SER A 17 -14.44 -22.85 -6.28
CA SER A 17 -13.70 -21.61 -6.21
C SER A 17 -13.60 -21.31 -4.73
N GLN A 18 -12.66 -21.99 -4.07
CA GLN A 18 -12.11 -21.51 -2.84
C GLN A 18 -11.63 -20.11 -3.19
N ASN A 19 -12.27 -19.10 -2.60
CA ASN A 19 -11.85 -17.70 -2.69
C ASN A 19 -10.43 -17.61 -2.13
N LYS A 20 -9.44 -17.98 -2.93
CA LYS A 20 -8.05 -17.80 -2.60
C LYS A 20 -7.81 -16.30 -2.70
N LYS A 21 -7.49 -15.68 -1.56
CA LYS A 21 -7.13 -14.28 -1.52
C LYS A 21 -6.01 -14.05 -2.52
N GLN A 22 -6.07 -12.96 -3.26
CA GLN A 22 -5.02 -12.60 -4.21
C GLN A 22 -3.96 -11.75 -3.51
N ASP A 23 -2.79 -11.65 -4.11
CA ASP A 23 -1.74 -10.73 -3.66
C ASP A 23 -2.07 -9.29 -4.06
N LEU A 24 -1.56 -8.33 -3.30
CA LEU A 24 -1.64 -6.89 -3.57
C LEU A 24 -0.25 -6.28 -3.71
N TYR A 25 -0.09 -5.41 -4.70
CA TYR A 25 1.14 -4.67 -4.95
C TYR A 25 0.91 -3.17 -4.71
N VAL A 26 1.57 -2.63 -3.70
CA VAL A 26 1.65 -1.20 -3.42
C VAL A 26 2.77 -0.61 -4.27
N ALA A 27 2.39 0.01 -5.38
CA ALA A 27 3.31 0.69 -6.27
C ALA A 27 3.59 2.10 -5.74
N TYR A 28 4.86 2.48 -5.60
CA TYR A 28 5.23 3.84 -5.21
C TYR A 28 6.19 4.47 -6.20
N ASP A 29 6.16 5.79 -6.26
CA ASP A 29 7.24 6.61 -6.79
C ASP A 29 7.94 7.37 -5.66
N LYS A 30 9.06 8.03 -5.98
CA LYS A 30 9.86 8.77 -4.98
C LYS A 30 9.09 9.91 -4.29
N CYS A 31 7.99 10.38 -4.88
CA CYS A 31 7.21 11.49 -4.35
C CYS A 31 6.09 11.02 -3.42
N SER A 32 5.61 9.79 -3.58
CA SER A 32 4.49 9.22 -2.82
C SER A 32 4.86 8.74 -1.41
N ILE A 33 6.15 8.67 -1.09
CA ILE A 33 6.64 8.23 0.22
C ILE A 33 7.12 9.42 1.03
N HIS A 34 6.52 9.63 2.21
CA HIS A 34 6.86 10.74 3.10
C HIS A 34 8.26 10.57 3.72
N ASN A 35 8.59 9.35 4.14
CA ASN A 35 9.87 9.03 4.75
C ASN A 35 10.25 7.57 4.48
N ILE A 36 11.55 7.32 4.28
CA ILE A 36 12.11 5.98 4.12
C ILE A 36 13.27 5.83 5.11
N THR A 37 13.17 4.88 6.03
CA THR A 37 14.28 4.47 6.91
C THR A 37 14.82 3.13 6.44
N LYS A 38 16.15 3.02 6.27
CA LYS A 38 16.81 1.80 5.80
C LYS A 38 17.96 1.40 6.72
N ILE A 39 18.04 0.11 7.02
CA ILE A 39 19.17 -0.51 7.71
C ILE A 39 19.56 -1.73 6.87
N SER A 40 20.85 -1.86 6.54
CA SER A 40 21.36 -3.00 5.77
C SER A 40 22.70 -3.45 6.35
N ASN A 41 22.80 -4.73 6.67
CA ASN A 41 24.05 -5.43 6.98
C ASN A 41 24.00 -6.84 6.35
N ASP A 42 25.01 -7.68 6.64
CA ASP A 42 25.17 -8.99 6.00
C ASP A 42 24.00 -9.96 6.26
N THR A 43 23.28 -9.80 7.36
CA THR A 43 22.20 -10.70 7.79
C THR A 43 20.82 -10.05 7.80
N LEU A 44 20.73 -8.72 7.73
CA LEU A 44 19.50 -7.98 7.88
C LEU A 44 19.37 -6.91 6.80
N GLN A 45 18.28 -6.98 6.05
CA GLN A 45 17.76 -5.85 5.29
C GLN A 45 16.44 -5.41 5.91
N PHE A 46 16.39 -4.17 6.37
CA PHE A 46 15.20 -3.54 6.94
C PHE A 46 14.91 -2.25 6.19
N GLU A 47 13.66 -2.09 5.74
CA GLU A 47 13.17 -0.86 5.14
C GLU A 47 11.79 -0.53 5.68
N LEU A 48 11.63 0.70 6.17
CA LEU A 48 10.35 1.25 6.63
C LEU A 48 9.95 2.40 5.71
N TYR A 49 8.80 2.28 5.07
CA TYR A 49 8.20 3.31 4.22
C TYR A 49 6.99 3.90 4.94
N GLN A 50 6.98 5.23 5.10
CA GLN A 50 5.86 5.94 5.71
C GLN A 50 5.05 6.63 4.61
N ILE A 51 3.79 6.23 4.45
CA ILE A 51 2.83 6.88 3.56
C ILE A 51 1.89 7.70 4.45
N ARG A 52 1.98 9.03 4.34
CA ARG A 52 1.14 9.95 5.11
C ARG A 52 -0.22 10.09 4.42
N PHE A 53 -1.29 9.98 5.18
CA PHE A 53 -2.63 10.25 4.65
C PHE A 53 -2.85 11.77 4.55
N GLY A 54 -3.57 12.22 3.52
CA GLY A 54 -4.13 13.57 3.48
C GLY A 54 -3.10 14.70 3.45
N ASP A 55 -2.36 14.84 2.35
CA ASP A 55 -1.45 15.98 2.13
C ASP A 55 -2.13 17.32 1.78
N LYS A 56 -3.46 17.40 1.84
CA LYS A 56 -4.15 18.71 1.76
C LYS A 56 -4.07 19.39 3.13
N ILE A 57 -2.87 19.76 3.55
CA ILE A 57 -2.68 20.86 4.49
C ILE A 57 -3.19 22.10 3.75
N LYS A 58 -4.41 22.53 4.04
CA LYS A 58 -4.89 23.80 3.51
C LYS A 58 -4.36 24.87 4.48
N PRO A 59 -3.41 25.73 4.06
CA PRO A 59 -3.03 26.85 4.90
C PRO A 59 -4.26 27.75 5.06
N GLU A 60 -4.65 27.98 6.31
CA GLU A 60 -5.55 29.06 6.65
C GLU A 60 -4.72 30.35 6.62
N ILE A 61 -5.09 31.26 5.72
CA ILE A 61 -4.39 32.52 5.54
C ILE A 61 -5.33 33.62 6.00
N GLU A 62 -4.94 34.29 7.08
CA GLU A 62 -5.60 35.49 7.56
C GLU A 62 -4.76 36.71 7.20
N TYR A 63 -5.41 37.73 6.65
CA TYR A 63 -4.81 39.03 6.42
C TYR A 63 -5.30 40.01 7.47
N SER A 64 -4.39 40.73 8.10
CA SER A 64 -4.72 41.86 8.96
C SER A 64 -3.87 43.08 8.59
N ILE A 65 -4.27 44.26 9.05
CA ILE A 65 -3.50 45.49 8.90
C ILE A 65 -2.87 45.81 10.25
N ALA A 66 -1.54 45.93 10.29
CA ALA A 66 -0.81 46.34 11.48
C ALA A 66 -1.09 47.82 11.78
N GLU A 67 -0.88 48.26 13.02
CA GLU A 67 -1.06 49.66 13.43
C GLU A 67 -0.21 50.65 12.60
N SER A 68 0.89 50.18 12.02
CA SER A 68 1.75 50.91 11.09
C SER A 68 1.23 50.98 9.64
N GLY A 69 0.05 50.41 9.35
CA GLY A 69 -0.59 50.40 8.03
C GLY A 69 -0.12 49.30 7.08
N PHE A 70 0.83 48.45 7.48
CA PHE A 70 1.30 47.34 6.65
C PHE A 70 0.38 46.12 6.73
N VAL A 71 0.20 45.42 5.60
CA VAL A 71 -0.50 44.14 5.55
C VAL A 71 0.35 43.08 6.27
N LYS A 72 -0.22 42.48 7.30
CA LYS A 72 0.32 41.32 8.00
C LYS A 72 -0.38 40.07 7.48
N LYS A 73 0.41 39.10 7.03
CA LYS A 73 -0.05 37.79 6.62
C LYS A 73 0.18 36.81 7.77
N ASN A 74 -0.88 36.31 8.37
CA ASN A 74 -0.81 35.22 9.33
C ASN A 74 -1.15 33.92 8.59
N ILE A 75 -0.25 32.95 8.66
CA ILE A 75 -0.45 31.63 8.07
C ILE A 75 -0.59 30.64 9.22
N SER A 76 -1.79 30.11 9.43
CA SER A 76 -2.03 28.98 10.32
C SER A 76 -2.10 27.70 9.48
N LEU A 77 -1.43 26.66 9.96
CA LEU A 77 -1.56 25.32 9.39
C LEU A 77 -2.68 24.62 10.16
N SER A 78 -3.92 24.73 9.68
CA SER A 78 -5.00 23.87 10.16
C SER A 78 -5.04 22.62 9.28
N GLY A 79 -4.77 21.47 9.89
CA GLY A 79 -4.80 20.19 9.22
C GLY A 79 -5.42 19.19 10.17
N LYS A 80 -6.35 18.35 9.67
CA LYS A 80 -6.67 17.12 10.39
C LYS A 80 -5.36 16.35 10.54
N THR A 81 -5.05 15.91 11.76
CA THR A 81 -3.97 14.95 11.99
C THR A 81 -4.40 13.64 11.35
N TYR A 82 -3.87 13.41 10.15
CA TYR A 82 -4.04 12.17 9.44
C TYR A 82 -2.93 11.21 9.87
N GLY A 83 -3.30 9.97 10.17
CA GLY A 83 -2.36 8.92 10.57
C GLY A 83 -1.35 8.60 9.47
N PHE A 84 -0.55 7.57 9.73
CA PHE A 84 0.43 7.06 8.76
C PHE A 84 0.18 5.59 8.49
N LEU A 85 0.37 5.19 7.22
CA LEU A 85 0.56 3.79 6.89
C LEU A 85 2.05 3.47 6.97
N LEU A 86 2.40 2.55 7.86
CA LEU A 86 3.74 2.01 7.97
C LEU A 86 3.81 0.75 7.12
N VAL A 87 4.70 0.77 6.13
CA VAL A 87 4.97 -0.37 5.25
C VAL A 87 6.37 -0.86 5.55
N THR A 88 6.49 -2.04 6.15
CA THR A 88 7.75 -2.56 6.69
C THR A 88 8.19 -3.79 5.93
N TYR A 89 9.37 -3.72 5.32
CA TYR A 89 10.07 -4.86 4.74
C TYR A 89 11.18 -5.29 5.70
N ILE A 90 11.21 -6.59 6.00
CA ILE A 90 12.26 -7.23 6.79
C ILE A 90 12.68 -8.49 6.05
N ASN A 91 13.97 -8.58 5.73
CA ASN A 91 14.61 -9.79 5.27
C ASN A 91 15.78 -10.08 6.20
N GLU A 92 15.53 -10.96 7.15
CA GLU A 92 16.51 -11.45 8.10
C GLU A 92 16.96 -12.84 7.66
N ASN A 93 18.27 -13.06 7.57
CA ASN A 93 18.87 -14.33 7.17
C ASN A 93 18.29 -14.92 5.87
N LYS A 94 17.98 -14.05 4.89
CA LYS A 94 17.42 -14.41 3.57
C LYS A 94 16.04 -15.08 3.61
N GLN A 95 15.27 -14.91 4.69
CA GLN A 95 13.94 -15.53 4.82
C GLN A 95 12.82 -14.78 4.07
N ASN A 96 13.11 -13.62 3.48
CA ASN A 96 12.12 -12.82 2.75
C ASN A 96 12.80 -12.07 1.59
N GLU A 97 13.46 -12.80 0.69
CA GLU A 97 14.14 -12.18 -0.45
C GLU A 97 13.13 -11.48 -1.39
N PRO A 98 13.51 -10.35 -2.01
CA PRO A 98 12.68 -9.71 -3.02
C PRO A 98 12.45 -10.66 -4.19
N VAL A 99 11.24 -10.63 -4.74
CA VAL A 99 10.84 -11.46 -5.88
C VAL A 99 10.83 -10.60 -7.13
N GLU A 100 11.42 -11.10 -8.22
CA GLU A 100 11.29 -10.48 -9.53
C GLU A 100 9.91 -10.76 -10.11
N ILE A 101 9.21 -9.71 -10.55
CA ILE A 101 7.88 -9.81 -11.14
C ILE A 101 7.83 -9.01 -12.43
N ASN A 102 7.08 -9.49 -13.41
CA ASN A 102 6.75 -8.69 -14.58
C ASN A 102 5.60 -7.74 -14.25
N LYS A 103 5.78 -6.43 -14.52
CA LYS A 103 4.75 -5.42 -14.26
C LYS A 103 3.42 -5.73 -14.95
N ASN A 104 3.45 -6.43 -16.10
CA ASN A 104 2.27 -6.77 -16.88
C ASN A 104 1.47 -7.95 -16.29
N GLU A 105 2.07 -8.70 -15.36
CA GLU A 105 1.43 -9.84 -14.67
C GLU A 105 0.78 -9.41 -13.34
N ILE A 106 1.00 -8.15 -12.93
CA ILE A 106 0.40 -7.60 -11.70
C ILE A 106 -1.07 -7.33 -11.93
N VAL A 107 -1.93 -8.14 -11.29
CA VAL A 107 -3.39 -7.99 -11.38
C VAL A 107 -3.90 -6.92 -10.39
N ASN A 108 -3.49 -6.98 -9.12
CA ASN A 108 -3.94 -6.04 -8.09
C ASN A 108 -2.84 -5.06 -7.73
N VAL A 109 -2.90 -3.86 -8.30
CA VAL A 109 -1.98 -2.77 -7.98
C VAL A 109 -2.73 -1.60 -7.35
N ILE A 110 -2.18 -1.05 -6.28
CA ILE A 110 -2.59 0.22 -5.71
C ILE A 110 -1.40 1.18 -5.73
N ILE A 111 -1.59 2.36 -6.30
CA ILE A 111 -0.57 3.40 -6.31
C ILE A 111 -0.59 4.09 -4.94
N ALA A 112 0.58 4.30 -4.32
CA ALA A 112 0.72 4.95 -3.03
C ALA A 112 0.03 6.33 -3.00
N GLU A 113 0.06 7.09 -4.09
CA GLU A 113 -0.69 8.35 -4.22
C GLU A 113 -2.22 8.17 -4.04
N ASN A 114 -2.79 7.06 -4.53
CA ASN A 114 -4.21 6.74 -4.31
C ASN A 114 -4.52 6.47 -2.84
N ILE A 115 -3.55 5.98 -2.08
CA ILE A 115 -3.64 5.78 -0.62
C ILE A 115 -3.64 7.13 0.09
N ILE A 116 -2.72 8.04 -0.28
CA ILE A 116 -2.61 9.41 0.28
C ILE A 116 -3.93 10.18 0.14
N HIS A 117 -4.59 10.05 -1.02
CA HIS A 117 -5.82 10.79 -1.35
C HIS A 117 -7.12 10.04 -1.05
N SER A 118 -7.03 8.85 -0.48
CA SER A 118 -8.23 8.07 -0.19
C SER A 118 -9.09 8.72 0.90
N LYS A 119 -10.40 8.57 0.79
CA LYS A 119 -11.35 8.94 1.85
C LYS A 119 -11.57 7.80 2.86
N ASN A 120 -10.95 6.64 2.65
CA ASN A 120 -11.12 5.47 3.52
C ASN A 120 -10.40 5.69 4.84
N THR A 121 -11.12 5.46 5.94
CA THR A 121 -10.60 5.56 7.30
C THR A 121 -10.09 4.22 7.85
N ASP A 122 -10.37 3.10 7.18
CA ASP A 122 -9.97 1.76 7.62
C ASP A 122 -9.16 1.03 6.55
N PHE A 123 -7.87 1.36 6.48
CA PHE A 123 -6.92 0.61 5.66
C PHE A 123 -6.57 -0.75 6.24
N THR A 124 -6.70 -0.92 7.56
CA THR A 124 -6.37 -2.17 8.25
C THR A 124 -7.23 -3.31 7.71
N THR A 125 -8.55 -3.15 7.66
CA THR A 125 -9.45 -4.16 7.13
C THR A 125 -9.33 -4.32 5.61
N PHE A 126 -9.01 -3.25 4.87
CA PHE A 126 -8.73 -3.33 3.44
C PHE A 126 -7.59 -4.32 3.14
N PHE A 127 -6.44 -4.13 3.79
CA PHE A 127 -5.24 -4.94 3.56
C PHE A 127 -5.41 -6.41 4.03
N GLN A 128 -6.27 -6.67 5.00
CA GLN A 128 -6.58 -8.04 5.46
C GLN A 128 -7.27 -8.91 4.39
N ASN A 129 -7.79 -8.33 3.31
CA ASN A 129 -8.44 -9.10 2.23
C ASN A 129 -7.46 -9.77 1.26
N PHE A 130 -6.16 -9.47 1.36
CA PHE A 130 -5.14 -10.01 0.46
C PHE A 130 -4.32 -11.11 1.15
N GLU A 131 -3.76 -12.03 0.34
CA GLU A 131 -2.92 -13.13 0.86
C GLU A 131 -1.55 -12.58 1.27
N ASN A 132 -0.88 -11.93 0.33
CA ASN A 132 0.37 -11.22 0.57
C ASN A 132 0.27 -9.78 0.09
N ILE A 133 1.07 -8.91 0.70
CA ILE A 133 1.19 -7.51 0.33
C ILE A 133 2.65 -7.26 -0.02
N TYR A 134 2.87 -6.64 -1.17
CA TYR A 134 4.19 -6.30 -1.66
C TYR A 134 4.31 -4.79 -1.82
N ILE A 135 5.50 -4.24 -1.57
CA ILE A 135 5.86 -2.90 -2.00
C ILE A 135 6.79 -2.99 -3.20
N VAL A 136 6.53 -2.15 -4.22
CA VAL A 136 7.26 -2.20 -5.50
C VAL A 136 7.60 -0.79 -5.96
N ASP A 137 8.87 -0.58 -6.34
CA ASP A 137 9.35 0.68 -6.89
C ASP A 137 8.98 0.82 -8.37
N PHE A 138 8.09 1.77 -8.66
CA PHE A 138 7.63 2.08 -10.01
C PHE A 138 8.29 3.35 -10.58
N SER A 139 9.31 3.89 -9.92
CA SER A 139 10.01 5.11 -10.35
C SER A 139 10.64 5.00 -11.74
N ASP A 140 11.21 3.84 -12.08
CA ASP A 140 11.66 3.55 -13.44
C ASP A 140 10.52 3.00 -14.31
N LYS A 141 9.91 3.84 -15.14
CA LYS A 141 8.79 3.44 -16.01
C LYS A 141 9.18 2.48 -17.13
N ASN A 142 10.46 2.43 -17.50
CA ASN A 142 10.95 1.68 -18.65
C ASN A 142 11.24 0.22 -18.32
N SER A 143 11.50 -0.11 -17.04
CA SER A 143 11.70 -1.50 -16.63
C SER A 143 10.38 -2.28 -16.61
N GLU A 144 10.34 -3.40 -17.32
CA GLU A 144 9.23 -4.36 -17.26
C GLU A 144 9.34 -5.28 -16.03
N ILE A 145 10.56 -5.65 -15.66
CA ILE A 145 10.82 -6.45 -14.45
C ILE A 145 10.98 -5.53 -13.25
N LYS A 146 10.33 -5.89 -12.16
CA LYS A 146 10.29 -5.14 -10.90
C LYS A 146 10.68 -6.04 -9.74
N LEU A 147 11.29 -5.46 -8.71
CA LEU A 147 11.55 -6.15 -7.45
C LEU A 147 10.41 -5.88 -6.47
N ALA A 148 9.70 -6.94 -6.11
CA ALA A 148 8.61 -6.93 -5.16
C ALA A 148 9.08 -7.42 -3.80
N LYS A 149 8.91 -6.59 -2.79
CA LYS A 149 9.30 -6.89 -1.41
C LYS A 149 8.05 -7.18 -0.61
N LYS A 150 7.93 -8.39 -0.04
CA LYS A 150 6.78 -8.73 0.82
C LYS A 150 6.87 -7.95 2.13
N VAL A 151 5.80 -7.28 2.50
CA VAL A 151 5.76 -6.29 3.58
C VAL A 151 4.69 -6.57 4.60
N LYS A 152 4.91 -6.08 5.81
CA LYS A 152 3.87 -5.91 6.82
C LYS A 152 3.31 -4.49 6.72
N ILE A 153 1.99 -4.37 6.84
CA ILE A 153 1.30 -3.09 6.87
C ILE A 153 0.74 -2.84 8.26
N GLU A 154 1.01 -1.66 8.82
CA GLU A 154 0.45 -1.22 10.09
C GLU A 154 -0.12 0.19 9.95
N PHE A 155 -1.33 0.39 10.46
CA PHE A 155 -1.91 1.72 10.57
C PHE A 155 -1.54 2.32 11.92
N ASN A 156 -0.87 3.47 11.90
CA ASN A 156 -0.60 4.24 13.10
C ASN A 156 -1.53 5.47 13.12
N PRO A 157 -2.63 5.44 13.90
CA PRO A 157 -3.45 6.63 14.08
C PRO A 157 -2.61 7.71 14.77
N THR A 158 -2.62 8.93 14.26
CA THR A 158 -2.07 10.06 15.01
C THR A 158 -2.87 10.24 16.30
N LEU A 159 -2.13 10.39 17.41
CA LEU A 159 -2.63 10.81 18.73
C LEU A 159 -3.35 12.16 18.66
#